data_AF-A0AA38X0P2-F1
#
_entry.id   AF-A0AA38X0P2-F1
#
_cell.length_a   1.000
_cell.length_b   1.000
_cell.length_c   1.000
_cell.angle_alpha   90.00
_cell.angle_beta   90.00
_cell.angle_gamma   90.00
#
_symmetry.space_group_name_H-M   'P 1'
#
loop_
_entity.id
_entity.type
_entity.pdbx_description
1 polymer ?
#
loop_
_entity_poly.entity_id
_entity_poly.type
_entity_poly.pdbx_seq_one_letter_code
_entity_poly.pdbx_strand_id
1 'polypeptide(L)'
;MPSPALTPGRVLLILVGLETSIGPYAADWSASHVLNPRWPPHARFHNGQTMSLGMCLGLLTVYFAWKPVLGTRSNATAKPIQGKGRKDEQADDSGSGMTEKESITMSAVMGTLYWISGLSAILYPGTLWVDPEFGTGAPQAPIFVISIVLAWLGWAVEMRRLGKVKGA
;
A
#
# COMPACT_ATOMS: atom_id res chain seq x y z
N MET A 1 -24.45 4.65 5.95
CA MET A 1 -23.55 5.10 7.04
C MET A 1 -22.12 5.09 6.50
N PRO A 2 -21.24 6.03 6.90
CA PRO A 2 -19.82 5.97 6.50
C PRO A 2 -19.22 4.61 6.91
N SER A 3 -18.42 4.00 6.03
CA SER A 3 -17.70 2.75 6.35
C SER A 3 -16.83 2.97 7.60
N PRO A 4 -16.80 2.04 8.57
CA PRO A 4 -15.95 2.18 9.75
C PRO A 4 -14.49 2.29 9.33
N ALA A 5 -13.77 3.27 9.89
CA ALA A 5 -12.37 3.55 9.54
C ALA A 5 -11.41 2.41 9.96
N LEU A 6 -11.79 1.61 10.95
CA LEU A 6 -10.98 0.52 11.51
C LEU A 6 -11.72 -0.82 11.35
N THR A 7 -11.63 -1.40 10.15
CA THR A 7 -12.07 -2.78 9.87
C THR A 7 -10.88 -3.73 10.03
N PRO A 8 -11.09 -5.04 10.24
CA PRO A 8 -9.99 -6.00 10.32
C PRO A 8 -9.04 -5.94 9.09
N GLY A 9 -9.59 -5.79 7.88
CA GLY A 9 -8.79 -5.67 6.65
C GLY A 9 -7.95 -4.39 6.59
N ARG A 10 -8.55 -3.25 7.01
CA ARG A 10 -7.82 -1.97 7.11
C ARG A 10 -6.75 -2.00 8.19
N VAL A 11 -7.00 -2.62 9.33
CA VAL A 11 -6.00 -2.79 10.40
C VAL A 11 -4.79 -3.56 9.89
N LEU A 12 -5.00 -4.67 9.16
CA LEU A 12 -3.89 -5.41 8.54
C LEU A 12 -3.07 -4.53 7.58
N LEU A 13 -3.72 -3.77 6.71
CA LEU A 13 -3.04 -2.86 5.78
C LEU A 13 -2.29 -1.73 6.50
N ILE A 14 -2.86 -1.19 7.59
CA ILE A 14 -2.20 -0.17 8.41
C ILE A 14 -0.96 -0.76 9.07
N LEU A 15 -1.03 -1.97 9.63
CA LEU A 15 0.11 -2.63 10.24
C LEU A 15 1.24 -2.87 9.22
N VAL A 16 0.90 -3.34 8.01
CA VAL A 16 1.88 -3.46 6.91
C VAL A 16 2.45 -2.09 6.53
N GLY A 17 1.63 -1.04 6.47
CA GLY A 17 2.09 0.31 6.16
C GLY A 17 3.09 0.83 7.20
N LEU A 18 2.81 0.64 8.49
CA LEU A 18 3.72 1.01 9.58
C LEU A 18 5.02 0.20 9.54
N GLU A 19 4.92 -1.11 9.32
CA GLU A 19 6.09 -1.98 9.12
C GLU A 19 6.93 -1.49 7.94
N THR A 20 6.31 -1.20 6.79
CA THR A 20 7.01 -0.71 5.58
C THR A 20 7.66 0.65 5.82
N SER A 21 7.07 1.50 6.65
CA SER A 21 7.64 2.82 6.97
C SER A 21 8.82 2.77 7.93
N ILE A 22 8.84 1.83 8.88
CA ILE A 22 9.80 1.79 10.00
C ILE A 22 10.84 0.68 9.81
N GLY A 23 10.42 -0.49 9.33
CA GLY A 23 11.24 -1.68 9.15
C GLY A 23 12.54 -1.45 8.39
N PRO A 24 12.55 -0.71 7.26
CA PRO A 24 13.79 -0.41 6.53
C PRO A 24 14.81 0.34 7.37
N TYR A 25 14.38 1.33 8.17
CA TYR A 25 15.29 2.02 9.08
C TYR A 25 15.78 1.11 10.20
N ALA A 26 14.91 0.25 10.73
CA ALA A 26 15.29 -0.69 11.78
C ALA A 26 16.33 -1.73 11.30
N ALA A 27 16.23 -2.19 10.06
CA ALA A 27 17.17 -3.15 9.48
C ALA A 27 18.46 -2.49 8.99
N ASP A 28 18.35 -1.37 8.29
CA ASP A 28 19.44 -0.82 7.50
C ASP A 28 20.26 0.23 8.26
N TRP A 29 19.75 0.74 9.40
CA TRP A 29 20.49 1.65 10.27
C TRP A 29 21.50 0.92 11.17
N SER A 30 22.41 0.16 10.56
CA SER A 30 23.32 -0.73 11.26
C SER A 30 24.70 -0.80 10.61
N ALA A 31 25.67 -1.38 11.33
CA ALA A 31 27.04 -1.60 10.84
C ALA A 31 27.11 -2.60 9.68
N SER A 32 26.05 -3.36 9.44
CA SER A 32 25.94 -4.24 8.27
C SER A 32 25.47 -3.51 7.01
N HIS A 33 24.90 -2.32 7.14
CA HIS A 33 24.24 -1.57 6.06
C HIS A 33 24.75 -0.12 6.00
N VAL A 34 23.89 0.89 6.21
CA VAL A 34 24.22 2.30 5.93
C VAL A 34 25.42 2.83 6.72
N LEU A 35 25.73 2.22 7.88
CA LEU A 35 26.88 2.58 8.72
C LEU A 35 28.14 1.75 8.41
N ASN A 36 28.07 0.76 7.52
CA ASN A 36 29.18 -0.13 7.18
C ASN A 36 30.37 0.68 6.59
N PRO A 37 31.55 0.72 7.25
CA PRO A 37 32.69 1.51 6.80
C PRO A 37 33.24 1.06 5.44
N ARG A 38 33.00 -0.18 5.02
CA ARG A 38 33.48 -0.73 3.74
C ARG A 38 32.59 -0.40 2.56
N TRP A 39 31.34 -0.01 2.81
CA TRP A 39 30.44 0.37 1.72
C TRP A 39 30.89 1.70 1.09
N PRO A 40 31.04 1.74 -0.26
CA PRO A 40 31.38 2.98 -0.94
C PRO A 40 30.28 4.03 -0.73
N PRO A 41 30.59 5.33 -0.81
CA PRO A 41 29.61 6.39 -0.59
C PRO A 41 28.32 6.23 -1.42
N HIS A 42 28.43 5.75 -2.65
CA HIS A 42 27.28 5.57 -3.54
C HIS A 42 26.33 4.42 -3.11
N ALA A 43 26.85 3.35 -2.51
CA ALA A 43 25.99 2.28 -1.98
C ALA A 43 25.13 2.79 -0.82
N ARG A 44 25.70 3.65 0.04
CA ARG A 44 24.97 4.31 1.13
C ARG A 44 23.89 5.25 0.62
N PHE A 45 24.16 5.97 -0.48
CA PHE A 45 23.16 6.79 -1.14
C PHE A 45 21.96 5.96 -1.60
N HIS A 46 22.19 4.85 -2.30
CA HIS A 46 21.12 3.94 -2.72
C HIS A 46 20.39 3.30 -1.53
N ASN A 47 21.09 2.94 -0.45
CA ASN A 47 20.43 2.46 0.77
C ASN A 47 19.52 3.55 1.36
N GLY A 48 20.00 4.80 1.46
CA GLY A 48 19.21 5.94 1.91
C GLY A 48 17.96 6.16 1.06
N GLN A 49 18.07 5.99 -0.25
CA GLN A 49 16.92 6.01 -1.16
C GLN A 49 15.93 4.89 -0.83
N THR A 50 16.38 3.66 -0.62
CA THR A 50 15.51 2.52 -0.27
C THR A 50 14.80 2.74 1.06
N MET A 51 15.49 3.18 2.12
CA MET A 51 14.86 3.48 3.41
C MET A 51 13.79 4.57 3.27
N SER A 52 14.10 5.64 2.53
CA SER A 52 13.15 6.74 2.29
C SER A 52 11.96 6.30 1.43
N LEU A 53 12.19 5.43 0.45
CA LEU A 53 11.13 4.86 -0.38
C LEU A 53 10.17 4.00 0.45
N GLY A 54 10.70 3.18 1.37
CA GLY A 54 9.89 2.42 2.32
C GLY A 54 9.02 3.31 3.21
N MET A 55 9.60 4.38 3.77
CA MET A 55 8.85 5.41 4.50
C MET A 55 7.67 5.96 3.68
N CYS A 56 7.93 6.44 2.46
CA CYS A 56 6.91 7.02 1.60
C CYS A 56 5.82 6.02 1.22
N LEU A 57 6.19 4.80 0.82
CA LEU A 57 5.24 3.74 0.44
C LEU A 57 4.40 3.29 1.63
N GLY A 58 4.99 3.14 2.82
CA GLY A 58 4.27 2.79 4.04
C GLY A 58 3.28 3.88 4.46
N LEU A 59 3.67 5.15 4.39
CA LEU A 59 2.76 6.28 4.69
C LEU A 59 1.60 6.34 3.69
N LEU A 60 1.86 6.11 2.40
CA LEU A 60 0.81 6.01 1.38
C LEU A 60 -0.12 4.81 1.65
N THR A 61 0.44 3.68 2.05
CA THR A 61 -0.33 2.48 2.43
C THR A 61 -1.30 2.78 3.56
N VAL A 62 -0.83 3.42 4.64
CA VAL A 62 -1.66 3.87 5.77
C VAL A 62 -2.70 4.89 5.31
N TYR A 63 -2.30 5.89 4.53
CA TYR A 63 -3.21 6.92 4.02
C TYR A 63 -4.38 6.31 3.24
N PHE A 64 -4.10 5.42 2.28
CA PHE A 64 -5.13 4.77 1.48
C PHE A 64 -5.97 3.74 2.26
N ALA A 65 -5.39 3.10 3.28
CA ALA A 65 -6.11 2.21 4.19
C ALA A 65 -7.03 2.97 5.16
N TRP A 66 -6.65 4.19 5.56
CA TRP A 66 -7.39 5.00 6.52
C TRP A 66 -8.49 5.83 5.85
N LYS A 67 -8.25 6.38 4.65
CA LYS A 67 -9.18 7.32 4.01
C LYS A 67 -10.58 6.69 3.86
N PRO A 68 -11.62 7.23 4.52
CA PRO A 68 -12.99 6.89 4.18
C PRO A 68 -13.28 7.60 2.86
N VAL A 69 -13.47 6.85 1.77
CA VAL A 69 -13.97 7.47 0.55
C VAL A 69 -15.41 7.89 0.83
N LEU A 70 -15.63 9.20 0.92
CA LEU A 70 -16.97 9.77 0.93
C LEU A 70 -17.63 9.34 -0.38
N GLY A 71 -18.55 8.38 -0.28
CA GLY A 71 -19.38 8.01 -1.41
C GLY A 71 -20.05 9.26 -1.94
N THR A 72 -19.74 9.62 -3.18
CA THR A 72 -20.51 10.63 -3.92
C THR A 72 -21.98 10.24 -3.78
N ARG A 73 -22.76 11.22 -3.32
CA ARG A 73 -24.11 11.06 -2.76
C ARG A 73 -24.98 10.12 -3.58
N SER A 74 -25.76 9.32 -2.85
CA SER A 74 -27.02 8.78 -3.33
C SER A 74 -27.76 9.83 -4.16
N ASN A 75 -27.88 9.60 -5.48
CA ASN A 75 -29.03 10.12 -6.19
C ASN A 75 -30.22 9.29 -5.75
N ALA A 76 -30.72 9.65 -4.57
CA ALA A 76 -32.01 9.26 -4.07
C ALA A 76 -33.04 9.56 -5.16
N THR A 77 -33.73 8.52 -5.62
CA THR A 77 -35.13 8.57 -6.08
C THR A 77 -35.59 9.93 -6.61
N ALA A 78 -35.14 10.31 -7.81
CA ALA A 78 -35.90 11.28 -8.58
C ALA A 78 -37.17 10.57 -9.05
N LYS A 79 -38.31 10.84 -8.39
CA LYS A 79 -39.62 10.54 -8.99
C LYS A 79 -39.65 11.17 -10.38
N PRO A 80 -40.09 10.48 -11.44
CA PRO A 80 -40.28 11.13 -12.72
C PRO A 80 -41.46 12.10 -12.56
N ILE A 81 -41.19 13.40 -12.54
CA ILE A 81 -42.19 14.40 -12.90
C ILE A 81 -42.27 14.36 -14.42
N GLN A 82 -43.41 13.91 -14.93
CA GLN A 82 -43.72 13.83 -16.34
C GLN A 82 -43.85 15.24 -16.93
N GLY A 83 -42.72 15.82 -17.35
CA GLY A 83 -42.64 17.14 -17.95
C GLY A 83 -41.92 17.06 -19.30
N LYS A 84 -42.69 17.25 -20.38
CA LYS A 84 -42.21 17.26 -21.76
C LYS A 84 -41.43 18.55 -22.02
N GLY A 85 -40.11 18.49 -22.16
CA GLY A 85 -39.34 19.63 -22.71
C GLY A 85 -37.85 19.66 -22.41
N ARG A 86 -37.08 19.97 -23.47
CA ARG A 86 -35.65 20.36 -23.56
C ARG A 86 -34.58 19.28 -23.36
N LYS A 87 -33.87 19.02 -24.47
CA LYS A 87 -32.52 18.46 -24.49
C LYS A 87 -31.55 19.55 -24.03
N ASP A 88 -31.46 19.74 -22.73
CA ASP A 88 -30.39 20.54 -22.16
C ASP A 88 -29.22 19.59 -21.88
N GLU A 89 -28.11 19.95 -22.51
CA GLU A 89 -26.80 19.30 -22.51
C GLU A 89 -26.40 18.96 -21.07
N GLN A 90 -26.50 17.67 -20.76
CA GLN A 90 -26.10 17.13 -19.46
C GLN A 90 -24.58 17.19 -19.41
N ALA A 91 -24.05 18.24 -18.79
CA ALA A 91 -22.64 18.36 -18.49
C ALA A 91 -22.18 17.06 -17.82
N ASP A 92 -21.24 16.37 -18.47
CA ASP A 92 -20.53 15.21 -17.96
C ASP A 92 -19.71 15.64 -16.75
N ASP A 93 -20.34 15.67 -15.57
CA ASP A 93 -19.67 15.68 -14.28
C ASP A 93 -19.02 14.31 -14.09
N SER A 94 -17.95 14.10 -14.85
CA SER A 94 -17.01 13.00 -14.73
C SER A 94 -16.35 13.10 -13.36
N GLY A 95 -17.09 12.63 -12.36
CA GLY A 95 -16.75 12.63 -10.94
C GLY A 95 -15.42 11.92 -10.70
N SER A 96 -14.35 12.72 -10.69
CA SER A 96 -12.95 12.32 -10.47
C SER A 96 -12.68 12.03 -8.99
N GLY A 97 -13.40 11.05 -8.43
CA GLY A 97 -13.26 10.61 -7.05
C GLY A 97 -12.96 9.13 -6.98
N MET A 98 -11.80 8.75 -6.44
CA MET A 98 -11.43 7.36 -6.19
C MET A 98 -12.45 6.69 -5.25
N THR A 99 -12.98 5.54 -5.64
CA THR A 99 -13.90 4.69 -4.85
C THR A 99 -13.19 4.04 -3.65
N GLU A 100 -13.97 3.55 -2.67
CA GLU A 100 -13.41 2.86 -1.49
C GLU A 100 -12.61 1.60 -1.89
N LYS A 101 -13.07 0.86 -2.89
CA LYS A 101 -12.36 -0.33 -3.41
C LYS A 101 -11.05 0.05 -4.10
N GLU A 102 -11.04 1.13 -4.87
CA GLU A 102 -9.81 1.63 -5.49
C GLU A 102 -8.81 2.09 -4.42
N SER A 103 -9.26 2.81 -3.38
CA SER A 103 -8.40 3.21 -2.26
C SER A 103 -7.79 1.99 -1.56
N ILE A 104 -8.58 0.98 -1.23
CA ILE A 104 -8.06 -0.24 -0.58
C ILE A 104 -7.10 -1.02 -1.50
N THR A 105 -7.38 -1.04 -2.81
CA THR A 105 -6.46 -1.64 -3.80
C THR A 105 -5.14 -0.87 -3.86
N MET A 106 -5.21 0.47 -3.89
CA MET A 106 -4.02 1.32 -3.86
C MET A 106 -3.21 1.11 -2.59
N SER A 107 -3.85 0.95 -1.43
CA SER A 107 -3.17 0.62 -0.18
C SER A 107 -2.39 -0.69 -0.30
N ALA A 108 -3.01 -1.76 -0.78
CA ALA A 108 -2.34 -3.07 -0.94
C ALA A 108 -1.20 -3.02 -1.96
N VAL A 109 -1.37 -2.31 -3.08
CA VAL A 109 -0.31 -2.14 -4.09
C VAL A 109 0.86 -1.38 -3.47
N MET A 110 0.63 -0.20 -2.88
CA MET A 110 1.70 0.59 -2.26
C MET A 110 2.42 -0.19 -1.16
N GLY A 111 1.67 -0.95 -0.36
CA GLY A 111 2.18 -1.75 0.75
C GLY A 111 2.97 -2.99 0.32
N THR A 112 2.93 -3.38 -0.96
CA THR A 112 3.68 -4.53 -1.48
C THR A 112 4.85 -4.15 -2.38
N LEU A 113 4.85 -2.96 -2.98
CA LEU A 113 5.92 -2.52 -3.89
C LEU A 113 7.31 -2.62 -3.25
N TYR A 114 7.47 -2.15 -2.01
CA TYR A 114 8.75 -2.20 -1.29
C TYR A 114 9.28 -3.64 -1.16
N TRP A 115 8.43 -4.55 -0.69
CA TRP A 115 8.81 -5.94 -0.44
C TRP A 115 9.05 -6.74 -1.74
N ILE A 116 8.28 -6.47 -2.79
CA ILE A 116 8.49 -7.08 -4.11
C ILE A 116 9.83 -6.62 -4.69
N SER A 117 10.16 -5.34 -4.57
CA SER A 117 11.47 -4.82 -4.98
C SER A 117 12.62 -5.44 -4.18
N GLY A 118 12.43 -5.65 -2.88
CA GLY A 118 13.40 -6.36 -2.03
C GLY A 118 13.60 -7.82 -2.46
N LEU A 119 12.53 -8.54 -2.79
CA LEU A 119 12.61 -9.93 -3.27
C LEU A 119 13.27 -10.04 -4.65
N SER A 120 13.00 -9.09 -5.54
CA SER A 120 13.58 -9.10 -6.89
C SER A 120 15.04 -8.68 -6.91
N ALA A 121 15.55 -8.03 -5.85
CA ALA A 121 16.92 -7.54 -5.77
C ALA A 121 17.96 -8.65 -6.01
N ILE A 122 17.68 -9.90 -5.60
CA ILE A 122 18.58 -11.03 -5.81
C ILE A 122 18.76 -11.43 -7.28
N LEU A 123 17.86 -10.99 -8.17
CA LEU A 123 17.90 -11.32 -9.60
C LEU A 123 18.94 -10.49 -10.35
N TYR A 124 19.50 -9.45 -9.73
CA TYR A 124 20.47 -8.57 -10.36
C TYR A 124 21.90 -9.12 -10.18
N PRO A 125 22.78 -9.02 -11.20
CA PRO A 125 24.13 -9.58 -11.15
C PRO A 125 24.94 -9.04 -9.96
N GLY A 126 25.59 -9.96 -9.24
CA GLY A 126 26.49 -9.60 -8.13
C GLY A 126 25.80 -9.21 -6.82
N THR A 127 24.47 -9.37 -6.72
CA THR A 127 23.74 -9.11 -5.47
C THR A 127 23.78 -10.33 -4.54
N LEU A 128 23.78 -10.06 -3.23
CA LEU A 128 23.66 -11.05 -2.17
C LEU A 128 22.60 -10.56 -1.17
N TRP A 129 21.94 -11.50 -0.50
CA TRP A 129 21.03 -11.19 0.60
C TRP A 129 21.79 -10.62 1.80
N VAL A 130 23.00 -11.11 2.04
CA VAL A 130 23.84 -10.71 3.18
C VAL A 130 25.28 -10.71 2.69
N ASP A 131 26.05 -9.68 3.04
CA ASP A 131 27.48 -9.69 2.77
C ASP A 131 28.14 -10.87 3.53
N PRO A 132 29.11 -11.59 2.95
CA PRO A 132 29.64 -12.83 3.54
C PRO A 132 30.16 -12.69 4.98
N GLU A 133 30.66 -11.52 5.37
CA GLU A 133 31.10 -11.28 6.75
C GLU A 133 29.98 -11.26 7.81
N PHE A 134 28.71 -11.08 7.41
CA PHE A 134 27.57 -11.07 8.32
C PHE A 134 26.75 -12.36 8.26
N GLY A 135 27.15 -13.32 7.42
CA GLY A 135 26.57 -14.66 7.35
C GLY A 135 26.20 -15.09 5.94
N THR A 136 25.31 -16.08 5.87
CA THR A 136 24.86 -16.69 4.62
C THR A 136 23.36 -16.93 4.66
N GLY A 137 22.74 -17.16 3.49
CA GLY A 137 21.31 -17.44 3.37
C GLY A 137 20.50 -16.17 3.08
N ALA A 138 19.18 -16.21 3.34
CA ALA A 138 18.24 -15.14 3.01
C ALA A 138 17.35 -14.77 4.21
N PRO A 139 17.93 -14.22 5.31
CA PRO A 139 17.19 -13.99 6.55
C PRO A 139 15.99 -13.03 6.41
N GLN A 140 16.03 -12.09 5.46
CA GLN A 140 14.96 -11.13 5.20
C GLN A 140 13.85 -11.67 4.29
N ALA A 141 14.08 -12.75 3.53
CA ALA A 141 13.11 -13.26 2.57
C ALA A 141 11.77 -13.68 3.21
N PRO A 142 11.75 -14.36 4.38
CA PRO A 142 10.49 -14.68 5.06
C PRO A 142 9.68 -13.44 5.43
N ILE A 143 10.34 -12.37 5.91
CA ILE A 143 9.67 -11.11 6.27
C ILE A 143 9.00 -10.53 5.02
N PHE A 144 9.74 -10.44 3.91
CA PHE A 144 9.22 -9.87 2.67
C PHE A 144 7.98 -10.63 2.17
N VAL A 145 8.03 -11.97 2.19
CA VAL A 145 6.89 -12.82 1.80
C VAL A 145 5.70 -12.63 2.74
N ILE A 146 5.94 -12.61 4.06
CA ILE A 146 4.89 -12.43 5.06
C ILE A 146 4.20 -11.07 4.88
N SER A 147 4.95 -9.97 4.71
CA SER A 147 4.37 -8.64 4.53
C SER A 147 3.52 -8.55 3.26
N ILE A 148 3.96 -9.18 2.16
CA ILE A 148 3.16 -9.28 0.93
C ILE A 148 1.85 -10.04 1.19
N VAL A 149 1.93 -11.21 1.83
CA VAL A 149 0.75 -12.03 2.13
C VAL A 149 -0.22 -11.29 3.04
N LEU A 150 0.27 -10.60 4.08
CA LEU A 150 -0.54 -9.82 5.00
C LEU A 150 -1.25 -8.65 4.30
N ALA A 151 -0.58 -7.96 3.39
CA ALA A 151 -1.18 -6.88 2.60
C ALA A 151 -2.35 -7.40 1.75
N TRP A 152 -2.14 -8.50 1.03
CA TRP A 152 -3.18 -9.11 0.19
C TRP A 152 -4.29 -9.79 1.01
N LEU A 153 -3.99 -10.29 2.20
CA LEU A 153 -5.00 -10.79 3.13
C LEU A 153 -5.88 -9.63 3.65
N GLY A 154 -5.27 -8.52 4.05
CA GLY A 154 -5.97 -7.30 4.45
C GLY A 154 -6.90 -6.78 3.36
N TRP A 155 -6.38 -6.72 2.12
CA TRP A 155 -7.16 -6.40 0.93
C TRP A 155 -8.34 -7.37 0.72
N ALA A 156 -8.11 -8.69 0.77
CA ALA A 156 -9.14 -9.68 0.51
C ALA A 156 -10.26 -9.64 1.55
N VAL A 157 -9.91 -9.46 2.83
CA VAL A 157 -10.86 -9.29 3.93
C VAL A 157 -11.73 -8.04 3.69
N GLU A 158 -11.12 -6.92 3.32
CA GLU A 158 -11.83 -5.67 3.10
C GLU A 158 -12.70 -5.71 1.83
N MET A 159 -12.23 -6.33 0.75
CA MET A 159 -13.02 -6.53 -0.47
C MET A 159 -14.26 -7.40 -0.23
N ARG A 160 -14.14 -8.44 0.61
CA ARG A 160 -15.29 -9.26 1.01
C ARG A 160 -16.31 -8.45 1.81
N ARG A 161 -15.86 -7.60 2.74
CA ARG A 161 -16.75 -6.69 3.49
C ARG A 161 -17.49 -5.75 2.54
N LEU A 162 -16.77 -5.08 1.64
CA LEU A 162 -17.34 -4.14 0.67
C LEU A 162 -18.27 -4.81 -0.34
N GLY A 163 -18.06 -6.08 -0.67
CA GLY A 163 -18.96 -6.88 -1.50
C GLY A 163 -20.32 -7.14 -0.81
N LYS A 164 -20.31 -7.49 0.48
CA LYS A 164 -21.53 -7.78 1.25
C LYS A 164 -22.43 -6.56 1.46
N VAL A 165 -21.85 -5.37 1.63
CA VAL A 165 -22.61 -4.12 1.83
C VAL A 165 -23.46 -3.75 0.61
N LYS A 166 -23.09 -4.16 -0.61
CA LYS A 166 -23.87 -3.86 -1.83
C LYS A 166 -25.07 -4.79 -2.03
N GLY A 167 -25.14 -5.90 -1.29
CA GLY A 167 -26.17 -6.95 -1.42
C GLY A 167 -27.20 -6.98 -0.28
N ALA A 168 -27.18 -6.02 0.63
CA ALA A 168 -28.15 -5.82 1.72
C ALA A 168 -28.87 -4.49 1.52
#